data_AF-A0A9W8RC45-F1
#
_entry.id   AF-A0A9W8RC45-F1
#
_cell.length_a   1.000
_cell.length_b   1.000
_cell.length_c   1.000
_cell.angle_alpha   90.00
_cell.angle_beta   90.00
_cell.angle_gamma   90.00
#
_symmetry.space_group_name_H-M   'P 1'
#
loop_
_entity.id
_entity.type
_entity.pdbx_description
1 polymer ?
#
loop_
_entity_poly.entity_id
_entity_poly.type
_entity_poly.pdbx_seq_one_letter_code
_entity_poly.pdbx_strand_id
1 'polypeptide(L)'
;MNVLLSPQPPVFPHQHENHRLSPQRSLSPFHNMATRKRKADEDGDETMSPRSSPTISSRPLARPSKKIRANEVIGRPLALPRLLETLDTAQLRTVLERICERHPDIGHEVETGAPRPSVSSVVEVLQGYMEKLSNAVPYGETSPEYTYYRVKEPLVALIDALSDFTPQFLPPNETQPTKSLEFLNEATNIIHKLPDWEPQTYRHHKENAYEEISKAWALVINEAAKRAGGINLHSGGWDQILSRHNEQSGGRLAYAINAMTTSVGWLDPSANSGPAGASDPNSILNQLMSGTYGAPVRVGPW
;
A
#
# COMPACT_ATOMS: atom_id res chain seq x y z
N MET A 1 14.60 4.11 -70.62
CA MET A 1 15.61 3.20 -70.03
C MET A 1 15.27 3.00 -68.56
N ASN A 2 15.14 1.73 -68.14
CA ASN A 2 15.21 1.12 -66.78
C ASN A 2 14.30 1.75 -65.68
N VAL A 3 13.18 1.16 -65.23
CA VAL A 3 12.88 -0.14 -64.54
C VAL A 3 13.59 -0.32 -63.18
N LEU A 4 12.76 -0.53 -62.13
CA LEU A 4 12.92 -1.27 -60.84
C LEU A 4 12.28 -0.45 -59.67
N LEU A 5 11.04 -0.68 -59.21
CA LEU A 5 10.41 -1.80 -58.46
C LEU A 5 10.98 -2.09 -57.04
N SER A 6 10.12 -1.91 -56.03
CA SER A 6 10.30 -2.10 -54.57
C SER A 6 10.42 -3.57 -54.12
N PRO A 7 10.76 -3.83 -52.84
CA PRO A 7 10.29 -5.02 -52.13
C PRO A 7 9.44 -4.68 -50.89
N GLN A 8 8.22 -5.22 -50.91
CA GLN A 8 7.22 -5.25 -49.85
C GLN A 8 7.40 -6.53 -49.00
N PRO A 9 7.15 -6.54 -47.68
CA PRO A 9 7.29 -7.73 -46.84
C PRO A 9 6.11 -8.73 -47.03
N PRO A 10 6.34 -10.04 -46.83
CA PRO A 10 5.38 -11.08 -47.20
C PRO A 10 4.21 -11.21 -46.21
N VAL A 11 3.03 -11.35 -46.81
CA VAL A 11 1.74 -11.72 -46.20
C VAL A 11 1.64 -13.25 -46.20
N PHE A 12 1.35 -13.86 -45.05
CA PHE A 12 1.05 -15.30 -44.95
C PHE A 12 -0.47 -15.55 -44.95
N PRO A 13 -0.97 -16.59 -45.67
CA PRO A 13 -2.40 -16.90 -45.72
C PRO A 13 -2.86 -17.87 -44.62
N HIS A 14 -4.13 -17.72 -44.25
CA HIS A 14 -4.93 -18.51 -43.30
C HIS A 14 -5.16 -19.97 -43.72
N GLN A 15 -5.33 -20.87 -42.73
CA GLN A 15 -6.17 -22.11 -42.68
C GLN A 15 -5.64 -23.00 -41.52
N HIS A 16 -6.38 -23.58 -40.56
CA HIS A 16 -7.76 -24.07 -40.47
C HIS A 16 -8.31 -24.02 -39.03
N GLU A 17 -9.63 -23.89 -38.94
CA GLU A 17 -10.51 -24.30 -37.83
C GLU A 17 -10.18 -25.67 -37.24
N ASN A 18 -10.31 -25.79 -35.91
CA ASN A 18 -10.69 -27.04 -35.26
C ASN A 18 -11.67 -26.75 -34.12
N HIS A 19 -12.97 -26.88 -34.44
CA HIS A 19 -14.05 -27.09 -33.48
C HIS A 19 -14.10 -28.57 -33.08
N ARG A 20 -13.61 -28.96 -31.89
CA ARG A 20 -14.03 -30.20 -31.16
C ARG A 20 -13.81 -29.98 -29.65
N LEU A 21 -14.89 -29.81 -28.88
CA LEU A 21 -15.58 -30.83 -28.07
C LEU A 21 -14.81 -31.24 -26.79
N SER A 22 -15.50 -31.00 -25.67
CA SER A 22 -15.21 -31.22 -24.24
C SER A 22 -14.47 -32.50 -23.84
N PRO A 23 -13.77 -32.52 -22.68
CA PRO A 23 -13.53 -33.75 -21.93
C PRO A 23 -14.59 -33.93 -20.83
N GLN A 24 -15.49 -34.90 -21.02
CA GLN A 24 -16.20 -35.53 -19.91
C GLN A 24 -15.26 -36.48 -19.16
N ARG A 25 -15.24 -36.32 -17.83
CA ARG A 25 -15.23 -37.33 -16.76
C ARG A 25 -14.92 -38.80 -17.18
N SER A 26 -13.82 -39.35 -16.67
CA SER A 26 -13.62 -40.79 -16.43
C SER A 26 -12.55 -40.95 -15.33
N LEU A 27 -12.94 -41.20 -14.07
CA LEU A 27 -13.11 -42.51 -13.44
C LEU A 27 -11.92 -43.46 -13.67
N SER A 28 -11.10 -43.54 -12.62
CA SER A 28 -10.07 -44.54 -12.36
C SER A 28 -10.61 -45.97 -12.26
N PRO A 29 -9.93 -46.97 -12.87
CA PRO A 29 -10.05 -48.34 -12.43
C PRO A 29 -8.66 -49.00 -12.27
N PHE A 30 -8.08 -48.94 -11.08
CA PHE A 30 -7.04 -49.89 -10.68
C PHE A 30 -7.67 -50.95 -9.79
N HIS A 31 -8.09 -52.06 -10.41
CA HIS A 31 -8.33 -53.32 -9.73
C HIS A 31 -7.24 -54.32 -10.14
N ASN A 32 -6.51 -54.75 -9.12
CA ASN A 32 -5.50 -55.80 -9.14
C ASN A 32 -6.03 -57.11 -9.72
N MET A 33 -5.31 -57.70 -10.68
CA MET A 33 -5.35 -59.15 -10.90
C MET A 33 -3.94 -59.70 -11.00
N ALA A 34 -3.59 -60.48 -9.98
CA ALA A 34 -2.37 -61.27 -9.87
C ALA A 34 -2.34 -62.37 -10.94
N THR A 35 -1.28 -62.38 -11.76
CA THR A 35 -1.11 -63.35 -12.84
C THR A 35 -0.55 -64.66 -12.29
N ARG A 36 -1.30 -65.75 -12.55
CA ARG A 36 -0.96 -67.15 -12.25
C ARG A 36 0.36 -67.56 -12.92
N LYS A 37 1.21 -68.24 -12.14
CA LYS A 37 2.37 -69.04 -12.56
C LYS A 37 1.99 -69.99 -13.70
N ARG A 38 2.77 -69.98 -14.79
CA ARG A 38 2.77 -71.04 -15.82
C ARG A 38 3.64 -72.22 -15.37
N LYS A 39 3.16 -73.44 -15.67
CA LYS A 39 3.87 -74.73 -15.59
C LYS A 39 4.54 -75.05 -16.94
N ALA A 40 5.37 -76.11 -16.91
CA ALA A 40 6.12 -76.81 -17.99
C ALA A 40 7.59 -76.33 -18.11
N ASP A 41 8.61 -77.17 -18.15
CA ASP A 41 8.67 -78.58 -18.62
C ASP A 41 9.50 -79.52 -17.73
N GLU A 42 9.19 -80.80 -17.91
CA GLU A 42 9.84 -81.99 -17.39
C GLU A 42 10.86 -82.49 -18.42
N ASP A 43 12.11 -82.71 -18.01
CA ASP A 43 12.97 -83.68 -18.70
C ASP A 43 13.90 -84.31 -17.68
N GLY A 44 13.80 -85.63 -17.59
CA GLY A 44 14.51 -86.46 -16.63
C GLY A 44 15.86 -86.89 -17.17
N ASP A 45 16.87 -86.90 -16.32
CA ASP A 45 18.05 -87.72 -16.55
C ASP A 45 18.67 -88.14 -15.20
N GLU A 46 18.66 -89.46 -15.00
CA GLU A 46 19.59 -90.30 -14.24
C GLU A 46 20.05 -89.87 -12.83
N THR A 47 19.43 -90.49 -11.82
CA THR A 47 19.92 -90.51 -10.44
C THR A 47 20.71 -91.79 -10.16
N MET A 48 22.01 -91.65 -9.92
CA MET A 48 22.84 -92.67 -9.26
C MET A 48 23.57 -92.06 -8.06
N SER A 49 22.93 -92.14 -6.88
CA SER A 49 23.42 -92.65 -5.57
C SER A 49 24.83 -92.27 -5.01
N PRO A 50 25.09 -92.40 -3.68
CA PRO A 50 24.58 -91.57 -2.58
C PRO A 50 25.72 -91.18 -1.58
N ARG A 51 25.33 -90.58 -0.44
CA ARG A 51 25.98 -90.62 0.90
C ARG A 51 26.70 -89.35 1.37
N SER A 52 26.01 -88.71 2.32
CA SER A 52 26.54 -88.24 3.61
C SER A 52 27.57 -87.11 3.59
N SER A 53 27.09 -85.87 3.75
CA SER A 53 27.85 -84.78 4.38
C SER A 53 26.90 -83.82 5.11
N PRO A 54 27.31 -83.27 6.26
CA PRO A 54 26.41 -82.71 7.26
C PRO A 54 25.80 -81.37 6.80
N THR A 55 24.53 -81.20 7.16
CA THR A 55 23.73 -80.00 6.97
C THR A 55 24.35 -78.80 7.68
N ILE A 56 25.09 -77.98 6.93
CA ILE A 56 25.47 -76.64 7.39
C ILE A 56 24.27 -75.75 7.11
N SER A 57 23.55 -75.37 8.17
CA SER A 57 22.47 -74.39 8.09
C SER A 57 23.01 -73.11 7.44
N SER A 58 22.58 -72.84 6.21
CA SER A 58 22.94 -71.63 5.48
C SER A 58 22.33 -70.42 6.20
N ARG A 59 23.10 -69.77 7.08
CA ARG A 59 22.75 -68.43 7.55
C ARG A 59 22.68 -67.52 6.32
N PRO A 60 21.55 -66.84 6.05
CA PRO A 60 21.51 -65.87 4.97
C PRO A 60 22.46 -64.74 5.33
N LEU A 61 23.59 -64.63 4.62
CA LEU A 61 24.39 -63.42 4.67
C LEU A 61 23.53 -62.27 4.17
N ALA A 62 23.32 -61.26 5.01
CA ALA A 62 22.69 -60.00 4.63
C ALA A 62 23.54 -59.37 3.51
N ARG A 63 23.09 -59.55 2.27
CA ARG A 63 23.72 -58.89 1.13
C ARG A 63 23.46 -57.40 1.29
N PRO A 64 24.50 -56.53 1.26
CA PRO A 64 24.29 -55.10 1.28
C PRO A 64 23.40 -54.74 0.11
N SER A 65 22.28 -54.07 0.39
CA SER A 65 21.39 -53.52 -0.62
C SER A 65 22.26 -52.69 -1.57
N LYS A 66 22.34 -53.12 -2.83
CA LYS A 66 23.02 -52.37 -3.88
C LYS A 66 22.48 -50.95 -3.83
N LYS A 67 23.32 -49.99 -3.40
CA LYS A 67 23.00 -48.57 -3.52
C LYS A 67 22.77 -48.32 -5.00
N ILE A 68 21.50 -48.23 -5.39
CA ILE A 68 21.10 -47.76 -6.71
C ILE A 68 21.84 -46.44 -6.89
N ARG A 69 22.74 -46.37 -7.88
CA ARG A 69 23.37 -45.10 -8.25
C ARG A 69 22.23 -44.17 -8.60
N ALA A 70 21.92 -43.24 -7.71
CA ALA A 70 21.02 -42.13 -7.96
C ALA A 70 21.66 -41.23 -9.01
N ASN A 71 21.64 -41.67 -10.27
CA ASN A 71 22.07 -40.89 -11.43
C ASN A 71 20.89 -40.59 -12.36
N GLU A 72 19.67 -40.78 -11.89
CA GLU A 72 18.52 -40.16 -12.55
C GLU A 72 18.49 -38.71 -12.10
N VAL A 73 18.82 -37.81 -13.01
CA VAL A 73 18.54 -36.37 -12.86
C VAL A 73 17.02 -36.22 -12.93
N ILE A 74 16.35 -36.57 -11.84
CA ILE A 74 14.93 -36.32 -11.65
C ILE A 74 14.81 -34.84 -11.37
N GLY A 75 14.07 -34.12 -12.22
CA GLY A 75 13.79 -32.70 -12.04
C GLY A 75 13.09 -32.48 -10.70
N ARG A 76 13.83 -32.05 -9.69
CA ARG A 76 13.24 -31.61 -8.43
C ARG A 76 12.52 -30.28 -8.67
N PRO A 77 11.32 -30.07 -8.10
CA PRO A 77 10.66 -28.77 -8.17
C PRO A 77 11.55 -27.71 -7.51
N LEU A 78 11.49 -26.49 -8.06
CA LEU A 78 12.27 -25.36 -7.55
C LEU A 78 11.87 -25.07 -6.09
N ALA A 79 12.86 -24.94 -5.21
CA ALA A 79 12.60 -24.64 -3.81
C ALA A 79 12.02 -23.22 -3.67
N LEU A 80 11.12 -23.03 -2.68
CA LEU A 80 10.44 -21.75 -2.45
C LEU A 80 11.38 -20.52 -2.41
N PRO A 81 12.53 -20.54 -1.71
CA PRO A 81 13.43 -19.38 -1.69
C PRO A 81 13.92 -18.98 -3.08
N ARG A 82 14.23 -19.98 -3.93
CA ARG A 82 14.67 -19.76 -5.31
C ARG A 82 13.54 -19.30 -6.21
N LEU A 83 12.31 -19.66 -5.91
CA LEU A 83 11.14 -19.12 -6.61
C LEU A 83 10.93 -17.64 -6.25
N LEU A 84 11.02 -17.27 -4.98
CA LEU A 84 10.86 -15.89 -4.53
C LEU A 84 11.96 -14.96 -5.09
N GLU A 85 13.18 -15.45 -5.28
CA GLU A 85 14.28 -14.72 -5.94
C GLU A 85 13.95 -14.33 -7.40
N THR A 86 13.03 -15.04 -8.06
CA THR A 86 12.63 -14.73 -9.45
C THR A 86 11.50 -13.72 -9.56
N LEU A 87 10.86 -13.37 -8.44
CA LEU A 87 9.74 -12.45 -8.42
C LEU A 87 10.23 -11.00 -8.25
N ASP A 88 9.67 -10.09 -9.03
CA ASP A 88 9.88 -8.66 -8.82
C ASP A 88 9.09 -8.15 -7.60
N THR A 89 9.33 -6.90 -7.21
CA THR A 89 8.70 -6.32 -6.01
C THR A 89 7.18 -6.19 -6.14
N ALA A 90 6.63 -6.02 -7.35
CA ALA A 90 5.20 -5.95 -7.56
C ALA A 90 4.56 -7.34 -7.41
N GLN A 91 5.18 -8.36 -8.00
CA GLN A 91 4.77 -9.75 -7.90
C GLN A 91 4.82 -10.26 -6.46
N LEU A 92 5.87 -9.92 -5.71
CA LEU A 92 5.98 -10.27 -4.28
C LEU A 92 4.86 -9.65 -3.45
N ARG A 93 4.54 -8.37 -3.67
CA ARG A 93 3.42 -7.69 -2.99
C ARG A 93 2.08 -8.36 -3.30
N THR A 94 1.78 -8.61 -4.57
CA THR A 94 0.53 -9.28 -4.97
C THR A 94 0.40 -10.70 -4.40
N VAL A 95 1.50 -11.46 -4.33
CA VAL A 95 1.49 -12.79 -3.69
C VAL A 95 1.24 -12.67 -2.19
N LEU A 96 1.90 -11.73 -1.51
CA LEU A 96 1.72 -11.50 -0.07
C LEU A 96 0.29 -11.05 0.25
N GLU A 97 -0.27 -10.09 -0.51
CA GLU A 97 -1.65 -9.62 -0.38
C GLU A 97 -2.64 -10.79 -0.45
N ARG A 98 -2.52 -11.65 -1.47
CA ARG A 98 -3.38 -12.84 -1.62
C ARG A 98 -3.23 -13.85 -0.47
N ILE A 99 -2.03 -13.95 0.11
CA ILE A 99 -1.80 -14.80 1.28
C ILE A 99 -2.53 -14.21 2.49
N CYS A 100 -2.38 -12.89 2.74
CA CYS A 100 -3.05 -12.19 3.84
C CYS A 100 -4.59 -12.23 3.71
N GLU A 101 -5.14 -12.11 2.49
CA GLU A 101 -6.58 -12.26 2.23
C GLU A 101 -7.11 -13.66 2.60
N ARG A 102 -6.31 -14.70 2.38
CA ARG A 102 -6.67 -16.09 2.68
C ARG A 102 -6.41 -16.47 4.13
N HIS A 103 -5.41 -15.85 4.74
CA HIS A 103 -4.91 -16.13 6.08
C HIS A 103 -4.80 -14.81 6.87
N PRO A 104 -5.90 -14.34 7.47
CA PRO A 104 -5.92 -13.06 8.19
C PRO A 104 -4.97 -12.99 9.39
N ASP A 105 -4.63 -14.14 9.96
CA ASP A 105 -3.61 -14.29 11.01
C ASP A 105 -2.22 -13.88 10.52
N ILE A 106 -1.84 -14.30 9.30
CA ILE A 106 -0.60 -13.86 8.65
C ILE A 106 -0.69 -12.36 8.31
N GLY A 107 -1.85 -11.88 7.89
CA GLY A 107 -2.08 -10.44 7.66
C GLY A 107 -1.77 -9.61 8.90
N HIS A 108 -2.28 -10.01 10.07
CA HIS A 108 -2.00 -9.34 11.33
C HIS A 108 -0.52 -9.42 11.73
N GLU A 109 0.15 -10.54 11.49
CA GLU A 109 1.61 -10.67 11.73
C GLU A 109 2.41 -9.72 10.85
N VAL A 110 2.03 -9.58 9.57
CA VAL A 110 2.66 -8.64 8.64
C VAL A 110 2.41 -7.20 9.08
N GLU A 111 1.18 -6.83 9.45
CA GLU A 111 0.83 -5.48 9.90
C GLU A 111 1.58 -5.08 11.18
N THR A 112 1.73 -6.02 12.12
CA THR A 112 2.43 -5.76 13.39
C THR A 112 3.95 -5.82 13.26
N GLY A 113 4.48 -6.61 12.32
CA GLY A 113 5.90 -6.74 12.03
C GLY A 113 6.44 -5.67 11.08
N ALA A 114 5.58 -5.06 10.25
CA ALA A 114 5.98 -4.03 9.32
C ALA A 114 6.33 -2.71 10.06
N PRO A 115 7.44 -2.04 9.67
CA PRO A 115 7.73 -0.72 10.20
C PRO A 115 6.65 0.27 9.77
N ARG A 116 6.27 1.16 10.68
CA ARG A 116 5.32 2.24 10.36
C ARG A 116 5.86 3.07 9.19
N PRO A 117 5.00 3.46 8.23
CA PRO A 117 5.43 4.26 7.10
C PRO A 117 5.97 5.62 7.58
N SER A 118 7.13 6.00 7.08
CA SER A 118 7.71 7.33 7.28
C SER A 118 7.11 8.32 6.28
N VAL A 119 7.17 9.62 6.60
CA VAL A 119 6.69 10.67 5.69
C VAL A 119 7.44 10.59 4.37
N SER A 120 8.78 10.47 4.39
CA SER A 120 9.59 10.37 3.18
C SER A 120 9.22 9.16 2.32
N SER A 121 9.07 7.98 2.92
CA SER A 121 8.68 6.77 2.17
C SER A 121 7.32 6.89 1.49
N VAL A 122 6.35 7.57 2.13
CA VAL A 122 5.02 7.76 1.54
C VAL A 122 5.08 8.79 0.42
N VAL A 123 5.82 9.88 0.62
CA VAL A 123 6.02 10.92 -0.40
C VAL A 123 6.69 10.33 -1.64
N GLU A 124 7.68 9.44 -1.49
CA GLU A 124 8.30 8.73 -2.61
C GLU A 124 7.28 7.89 -3.41
N VAL A 125 6.39 7.17 -2.72
CA VAL A 125 5.32 6.41 -3.37
C VAL A 125 4.38 7.33 -4.13
N LEU A 126 3.91 8.43 -3.51
CA LEU A 126 3.03 9.41 -4.14
C LEU A 126 3.69 10.10 -5.34
N GLN A 127 5.00 10.36 -5.28
CA GLN A 127 5.77 10.88 -6.41
C GLN A 127 5.78 9.90 -7.59
N GLY A 128 5.83 8.59 -7.34
CA GLY A 128 5.68 7.58 -8.39
C GLY A 128 4.30 7.60 -9.06
N TYR A 129 3.22 7.88 -8.31
CA TYR A 129 1.89 8.09 -8.90
C TYR A 129 1.82 9.39 -9.72
N MET A 130 2.43 10.48 -9.24
CA MET A 130 2.59 11.74 -9.98
C MET A 130 3.36 11.55 -11.29
N GLU A 131 4.41 10.73 -11.30
CA GLU A 131 5.18 10.43 -12.51
C GLU A 131 4.33 9.65 -13.52
N LYS A 132 3.58 8.65 -13.08
CA LYS A 132 2.62 7.93 -13.94
C LYS A 132 1.56 8.86 -14.52
N LEU A 133 1.07 9.81 -13.74
CA LEU A 133 0.14 10.84 -14.19
C LEU A 133 0.78 11.70 -15.29
N SER A 134 2.00 12.18 -15.05
CA SER A 134 2.75 12.99 -16.02
C SER A 134 3.01 12.22 -17.32
N ASN A 135 3.36 10.94 -17.23
CA ASN A 135 3.64 10.09 -18.39
C ASN A 135 2.38 9.74 -19.20
N ALA A 136 1.19 9.85 -18.59
CA ALA A 136 -0.08 9.65 -19.29
C ALA A 136 -0.53 10.87 -20.10
N VAL A 137 0.09 12.04 -19.89
CA VAL A 137 -0.22 13.25 -20.64
C VAL A 137 0.20 13.04 -22.11
N PRO A 138 -0.73 13.17 -23.08
CA PRO A 138 -0.40 13.01 -24.49
C PRO A 138 0.55 14.11 -24.98
N TYR A 139 1.43 13.76 -25.93
CA TYR A 139 2.32 14.72 -26.58
C TYR A 139 1.57 15.61 -27.57
N GLY A 140 1.92 16.90 -27.59
CA GLY A 140 1.38 17.88 -28.55
C GLY A 140 0.00 18.42 -28.19
N GLU A 141 -0.58 19.18 -29.12
CA GLU A 141 -1.91 19.76 -28.94
C GLU A 141 -2.99 18.67 -29.08
N THR A 142 -3.77 18.49 -28.02
CA THR A 142 -4.84 17.50 -27.93
C THR A 142 -6.09 18.12 -27.35
N SER A 143 -7.25 17.53 -27.63
CA SER A 143 -8.51 18.02 -27.05
C SER A 143 -8.52 17.78 -25.53
N PRO A 144 -9.10 18.70 -24.74
CA PRO A 144 -9.15 18.55 -23.28
C PRO A 144 -9.89 17.27 -22.85
N GLU A 145 -10.92 16.88 -23.61
CA GLU A 145 -11.66 15.63 -23.46
C GLU A 145 -10.73 14.41 -23.55
N TYR A 146 -9.94 14.31 -24.61
CA TYR A 146 -9.04 13.19 -24.85
C TYR A 146 -7.94 13.11 -23.78
N THR A 147 -7.34 14.26 -23.47
CA THR A 147 -6.31 14.38 -22.42
C THR A 147 -6.85 13.92 -21.08
N TYR A 148 -8.07 14.33 -20.72
CA TYR A 148 -8.72 13.89 -19.49
C TYR A 148 -8.87 12.37 -19.43
N TYR A 149 -9.42 11.72 -20.45
CA TYR A 149 -9.59 10.26 -20.41
C TYR A 149 -8.27 9.49 -20.37
N ARG A 150 -7.19 10.03 -20.93
CA ARG A 150 -5.85 9.45 -20.82
C ARG A 150 -5.30 9.50 -19.40
N VAL A 151 -5.46 10.63 -18.72
CA VAL A 151 -4.89 10.84 -17.39
C VAL A 151 -5.84 10.48 -16.26
N LYS A 152 -7.12 10.21 -16.54
CA LYS A 152 -8.15 9.94 -15.53
C LYS A 152 -7.76 8.79 -14.61
N GLU A 153 -7.33 7.67 -15.17
CA GLU A 153 -6.96 6.48 -14.37
C GLU A 153 -5.77 6.76 -13.43
N PRO A 154 -4.61 7.27 -13.89
CA PRO A 154 -3.52 7.61 -12.98
C PRO A 154 -3.85 8.77 -12.02
N LEU A 155 -4.72 9.70 -12.42
CA LEU A 155 -5.20 10.79 -11.55
C LEU A 155 -6.01 10.24 -10.38
N VAL A 156 -6.99 9.37 -10.66
CA VAL A 156 -7.80 8.73 -9.63
C VAL A 156 -6.92 7.88 -8.72
N ALA A 157 -6.00 7.09 -9.29
CA ALA A 157 -5.10 6.27 -8.49
C ALA A 157 -4.19 7.09 -7.55
N LEU A 158 -3.75 8.29 -7.96
CA LEU A 158 -3.01 9.21 -7.10
C LEU A 158 -3.88 9.77 -5.97
N ILE A 159 -5.13 10.15 -6.27
CA ILE A 159 -6.07 10.70 -5.29
C ILE A 159 -6.49 9.63 -4.27
N ASP A 160 -6.76 8.41 -4.73
CA ASP A 160 -7.06 7.27 -3.87
C ASP A 160 -5.87 7.00 -2.93
N ALA A 161 -4.64 6.95 -3.46
CA ALA A 161 -3.44 6.80 -2.64
C ALA A 161 -3.26 7.93 -1.61
N LEU A 162 -3.52 9.19 -1.98
CA LEU A 162 -3.53 10.30 -1.03
C LEU A 162 -4.57 10.08 0.08
N SER A 163 -5.76 9.62 -0.27
CA SER A 163 -6.84 9.37 0.67
C SER A 163 -6.54 8.20 1.63
N ASP A 164 -5.83 7.17 1.16
CA ASP A 164 -5.46 6.00 1.96
C ASP A 164 -4.33 6.32 2.96
N PHE A 165 -3.34 7.10 2.53
CA PHE A 165 -2.21 7.47 3.39
C PHE A 165 -2.54 8.57 4.39
N THR A 166 -3.44 9.50 4.05
CA THR A 166 -3.73 10.66 4.90
C THR A 166 -4.13 10.26 6.34
N PRO A 167 -5.09 9.35 6.58
CA PRO A 167 -5.51 8.94 7.92
C PRO A 167 -4.38 8.36 8.79
N GLN A 168 -3.30 7.83 8.20
CA GLN A 168 -2.15 7.31 8.96
C GLN A 168 -1.39 8.44 9.68
N PHE A 169 -1.46 9.65 9.14
CA PHE A 169 -0.82 10.84 9.68
C PHE A 169 -1.80 11.75 10.42
N LEU A 170 -3.04 11.31 10.64
CA LEU A 170 -4.04 12.05 11.43
C LEU A 170 -4.24 11.43 12.82
N PRO A 171 -4.68 12.22 13.81
CA PRO A 171 -5.17 11.69 15.07
C PRO A 171 -6.36 10.72 14.86
N PRO A 172 -6.44 9.58 15.58
CA PRO A 172 -5.56 9.17 16.68
C PRO A 172 -4.31 8.37 16.29
N ASN A 173 -4.12 8.05 15.00
CA ASN A 173 -3.05 7.16 14.53
C ASN A 173 -1.66 7.78 14.68
N GLU A 174 -1.53 9.05 14.29
CA GLU A 174 -0.36 9.88 14.54
C GLU A 174 -0.67 10.88 15.64
N THR A 175 0.23 10.97 16.61
CA THR A 175 0.05 11.79 17.82
C THR A 175 1.00 12.99 17.84
N GLN A 176 2.06 12.96 17.03
CA GLN A 176 3.02 14.04 16.91
C GLN A 176 2.56 15.04 15.84
N PRO A 177 2.11 16.25 16.22
CA PRO A 177 1.56 17.19 15.24
C PRO A 177 2.56 17.61 14.18
N THR A 178 3.84 17.76 14.52
CA THR A 178 4.89 18.14 13.55
C THR A 178 4.97 17.17 12.38
N LYS A 179 4.92 15.86 12.65
CA LYS A 179 4.99 14.82 11.62
C LYS A 179 3.73 14.80 10.75
N SER A 180 2.56 15.02 11.35
CA SER A 180 1.30 15.21 10.62
C SER A 180 1.39 16.42 9.68
N LEU A 181 1.86 17.56 10.17
CA LEU A 181 1.96 18.81 9.39
C LEU A 181 3.01 18.70 8.27
N GLU A 182 4.13 18.01 8.51
CA GLU A 182 5.12 17.68 7.48
C GLU A 182 4.51 16.88 6.34
N PHE A 183 3.77 15.81 6.65
CA PHE A 183 3.06 15.04 5.63
C PHE A 183 2.03 15.89 4.88
N LEU A 184 1.21 16.67 5.61
CA LEU A 184 0.17 17.49 5.00
C LEU A 184 0.73 18.58 4.08
N ASN A 185 1.88 19.18 4.42
CA ASN A 185 2.59 20.10 3.52
C ASN A 185 2.98 19.40 2.21
N GLU A 186 3.62 18.23 2.28
CA GLU A 186 4.01 17.47 1.08
C GLU A 186 2.81 17.01 0.25
N ALA A 187 1.76 16.49 0.90
CA ALA A 187 0.51 16.11 0.25
C ALA A 187 -0.15 17.31 -0.45
N THR A 188 -0.17 18.49 0.19
CA THR A 188 -0.72 19.71 -0.40
C THR A 188 0.12 20.18 -1.60
N ASN A 189 1.46 20.08 -1.53
CA ASN A 189 2.35 20.34 -2.66
C ASN A 189 2.09 19.42 -3.86
N ILE A 190 1.73 18.17 -3.61
CA ILE A 190 1.33 17.23 -4.67
C ILE A 190 -0.02 17.66 -5.28
N ILE A 191 -1.00 18.01 -4.46
CA ILE A 191 -2.32 18.49 -4.93
C ILE A 191 -2.17 19.76 -5.78
N HIS A 192 -1.27 20.67 -5.42
CA HIS A 192 -0.96 21.86 -6.21
C HIS A 192 -0.50 21.53 -7.64
N LYS A 193 0.24 20.43 -7.82
CA LYS A 193 0.78 19.99 -9.12
C LYS A 193 -0.23 19.24 -10.00
N LEU A 194 -1.43 18.94 -9.48
CA LEU A 194 -2.48 18.31 -10.28
C LEU A 194 -2.92 19.22 -11.44
N PRO A 195 -3.30 18.67 -12.60
CA PRO A 195 -3.69 19.46 -13.77
C PRO A 195 -4.94 20.30 -13.49
N ASP A 196 -4.94 21.53 -14.00
CA ASP A 196 -6.13 22.36 -14.03
C ASP A 196 -6.91 22.10 -15.33
N TRP A 197 -8.21 21.85 -15.18
CA TRP A 197 -9.09 21.55 -16.30
C TRP A 197 -9.90 22.77 -16.69
N GLU A 198 -9.98 23.07 -17.99
CA GLU A 198 -10.87 24.13 -18.49
C GLU A 198 -12.35 23.75 -18.27
N PRO A 199 -12.83 22.55 -18.66
CA PRO A 199 -14.20 22.14 -18.40
C PRO A 199 -14.43 21.90 -16.91
N GLN A 200 -15.51 22.48 -16.37
CA GLN A 200 -15.87 22.33 -14.96
C GLN A 200 -16.14 20.86 -14.58
N THR A 201 -16.61 20.04 -15.53
CA THR A 201 -16.89 18.61 -15.35
C THR A 201 -15.68 17.82 -14.85
N TYR A 202 -14.45 18.25 -15.12
CA TYR A 202 -13.23 17.52 -14.77
C TYR A 202 -12.50 18.09 -13.54
N ARG A 203 -12.93 19.25 -13.02
CA ARG A 203 -12.29 19.92 -11.87
C ARG A 203 -12.53 19.25 -10.52
N HIS A 204 -13.61 18.45 -10.42
CA HIS A 204 -14.05 17.83 -9.17
C HIS A 204 -12.95 17.03 -8.46
N HIS A 205 -12.08 16.35 -9.20
CA HIS A 205 -10.96 15.58 -8.62
C HIS A 205 -10.02 16.44 -7.76
N LYS A 206 -9.54 17.55 -8.33
CA LYS A 206 -8.63 18.48 -7.65
C LYS A 206 -9.37 19.25 -6.55
N GLU A 207 -10.62 19.60 -6.77
CA GLU A 207 -11.47 20.27 -5.77
C GLU A 207 -11.72 19.40 -4.53
N ASN A 208 -12.12 18.15 -4.73
CA ASN A 208 -12.33 17.20 -3.65
C ASN A 208 -11.03 16.92 -2.89
N ALA A 209 -9.90 16.79 -3.59
CA ALA A 209 -8.59 16.62 -2.95
C ALA A 209 -8.23 17.81 -2.04
N TYR A 210 -8.51 19.05 -2.47
CA TYR A 210 -8.32 20.23 -1.62
C TYR A 210 -9.29 20.24 -0.43
N GLU A 211 -10.55 19.83 -0.62
CA GLU A 211 -11.52 19.78 0.46
C GLU A 211 -11.09 18.81 1.55
N GLU A 212 -10.70 17.59 1.16
CA GLU A 212 -10.25 16.54 2.09
C GLU A 212 -8.96 16.94 2.80
N ILE A 213 -7.96 17.49 2.09
CA ILE A 213 -6.71 17.93 2.75
C ILE A 213 -6.97 19.13 3.67
N SER A 214 -7.89 20.03 3.33
CA SER A 214 -8.28 21.16 4.18
C SER A 214 -8.91 20.69 5.50
N LYS A 215 -9.78 19.67 5.45
CA LYS A 215 -10.33 19.02 6.65
C LYS A 215 -9.22 18.38 7.47
N ALA A 216 -8.30 17.67 6.83
CA ALA A 216 -7.17 17.01 7.49
C ALA A 216 -6.26 18.02 8.23
N TRP A 217 -5.91 19.14 7.59
CA TRP A 217 -5.21 20.25 8.23
C TRP A 217 -5.95 20.78 9.47
N ALA A 218 -7.24 21.09 9.33
CA ALA A 218 -8.03 21.61 10.44
C ALA A 218 -8.07 20.63 11.63
N LEU A 219 -8.18 19.33 11.37
CA LEU A 219 -8.17 18.30 12.42
C LEU A 219 -6.84 18.29 13.19
N VAL A 220 -5.71 18.30 12.48
CA VAL A 220 -4.37 18.30 13.10
C VAL A 220 -4.13 19.59 13.90
N ILE A 221 -4.53 20.74 13.35
CA ILE A 221 -4.42 22.05 14.01
C ILE A 221 -5.21 22.07 15.32
N ASN A 222 -6.47 21.64 15.28
CA ASN A 222 -7.34 21.58 16.46
C ASN A 222 -6.78 20.65 17.54
N GLU A 223 -6.19 19.51 17.15
CA GLU A 223 -5.57 18.59 18.09
C GLU A 223 -4.27 19.15 18.70
N ALA A 224 -3.44 19.79 17.88
CA ALA A 224 -2.22 20.45 18.35
C ALA A 224 -2.53 21.59 19.34
N ALA A 225 -3.60 22.35 19.08
CA ALA A 225 -4.08 23.42 19.94
C ALA A 225 -4.44 22.90 21.33
N LYS A 226 -5.14 21.77 21.43
CA LYS A 226 -5.53 21.15 22.70
C LYS A 226 -4.33 20.69 23.54
N ARG A 227 -3.29 20.17 22.90
CA ARG A 227 -2.16 19.52 23.60
C ARG A 227 -1.09 20.50 24.09
N ALA A 228 -0.88 21.62 23.41
CA ALA A 228 0.20 22.54 23.70
C ALA A 228 -0.21 24.03 23.62
N GLY A 229 -1.51 24.32 23.70
CA GLY A 229 -2.04 25.69 23.61
C GLY A 229 -1.70 26.39 22.28
N GLY A 230 -1.40 25.63 21.22
CA GLY A 230 -1.07 26.17 19.89
C GLY A 230 0.35 26.74 19.73
N ILE A 231 1.19 26.77 20.78
CA ILE A 231 2.54 27.40 20.73
C ILE A 231 3.44 26.75 19.68
N ASN A 232 3.35 25.42 19.54
CA ASN A 232 4.11 24.66 18.55
C ASN A 232 3.73 24.97 17.10
N LEU A 233 2.50 25.45 16.85
CA LEU A 233 2.06 25.82 15.50
C LEU A 233 2.73 27.10 15.04
N HIS A 234 2.83 28.09 15.94
CA HIS A 234 3.43 29.39 15.65
C HIS A 234 4.97 29.33 15.59
N SER A 235 5.60 28.67 16.57
CA SER A 235 7.06 28.51 16.58
C SER A 235 7.58 27.68 15.40
N GLY A 236 6.75 26.82 14.82
CA GLY A 236 7.10 26.00 13.66
C GLY A 236 6.92 26.68 12.30
N GLY A 237 6.38 27.91 12.25
CA GLY A 237 6.10 28.62 10.99
C GLY A 237 5.00 27.98 10.14
N TRP A 238 4.19 27.11 10.74
CA TRP A 238 3.13 26.38 10.03
C TRP A 238 1.99 27.29 9.57
N ASP A 239 1.82 28.43 10.24
CA ASP A 239 0.90 29.50 9.85
C ASP A 239 1.27 30.15 8.53
N GLN A 240 2.55 30.45 8.33
CA GLN A 240 3.04 31.01 7.08
C GLN A 240 2.96 29.98 5.94
N ILE A 241 3.27 28.72 6.23
CA ILE A 241 3.17 27.62 5.26
C ILE A 241 1.71 27.42 4.82
N LEU A 242 0.78 27.31 5.78
CA LEU A 242 -0.63 27.12 5.46
C LEU A 242 -1.22 28.33 4.73
N SER A 243 -0.84 29.55 5.11
CA SER A 243 -1.24 30.78 4.41
C SER A 243 -0.81 30.76 2.95
N ARG A 244 0.44 30.37 2.67
CA ARG A 244 0.98 30.22 1.30
C ARG A 244 0.20 29.16 0.51
N HIS A 245 -0.06 28.00 1.10
CA HIS A 245 -0.87 26.98 0.43
C HIS A 245 -2.28 27.47 0.14
N ASN A 246 -2.89 28.22 1.06
CA ASN A 246 -4.23 28.76 0.86
C ASN A 246 -4.26 29.75 -0.31
N GLU A 247 -3.29 30.66 -0.39
CA GLU A 247 -3.14 31.58 -1.51
C GLU A 247 -2.95 30.83 -2.83
N GLN A 248 -2.03 29.86 -2.88
CA GLN A 248 -1.77 29.05 -4.07
C GLN A 248 -2.99 28.22 -4.49
N SER A 249 -3.82 27.77 -3.55
CA SER A 249 -5.05 27.03 -3.82
C SER A 249 -6.24 27.90 -4.25
N GLY A 250 -6.10 29.24 -4.23
CA GLY A 250 -7.20 30.16 -4.50
C GLY A 250 -8.26 30.20 -3.38
N GLY A 251 -7.84 30.04 -2.12
CA GLY A 251 -8.73 30.10 -0.96
C GLY A 251 -9.39 28.77 -0.56
N ARG A 252 -9.02 27.64 -1.19
CA ARG A 252 -9.63 26.33 -0.92
C ARG A 252 -9.24 25.74 0.44
N LEU A 253 -8.18 26.26 1.06
CA LEU A 253 -7.77 25.90 2.42
C LEU A 253 -8.32 26.85 3.49
N ALA A 254 -9.32 27.67 3.17
CA ALA A 254 -9.92 28.62 4.11
C ALA A 254 -10.44 27.96 5.38
N TYR A 255 -10.94 26.72 5.30
CA TYR A 255 -11.39 25.97 6.47
C TYR A 255 -10.24 25.68 7.46
N ALA A 256 -9.08 25.23 6.95
CA ALA A 256 -7.87 25.05 7.74
C ALA A 256 -7.33 26.36 8.32
N ILE A 257 -7.35 27.45 7.52
CA ILE A 257 -6.95 28.79 7.98
C ILE A 257 -7.82 29.25 9.14
N ASN A 258 -9.14 29.06 9.07
CA ASN A 258 -10.05 29.42 10.15
C ASN A 258 -9.75 28.63 11.44
N ALA A 259 -9.50 27.31 11.32
CA ALA A 259 -9.06 26.50 12.46
C ALA A 259 -7.75 27.02 13.07
N MET A 260 -6.82 27.48 12.24
CA MET A 260 -5.56 28.05 12.70
C MET A 260 -5.74 29.39 13.42
N THR A 261 -6.53 30.31 12.86
CA THR A 261 -6.83 31.59 13.51
C THR A 261 -7.55 31.38 14.84
N THR A 262 -8.49 30.43 14.91
CA THR A 262 -9.23 30.12 16.14
C THR A 262 -8.33 29.52 17.22
N SER A 263 -7.40 28.63 16.84
CA SER A 263 -6.49 27.96 17.77
C SER A 263 -5.33 28.84 18.24
N VAL A 264 -4.83 29.71 17.36
CA VAL A 264 -3.71 30.62 17.65
C VAL A 264 -4.19 31.93 18.28
N GLY A 265 -5.42 32.38 18.02
CA GLY A 265 -5.98 33.61 18.59
C GLY A 265 -6.07 33.66 20.11
N TRP A 266 -5.87 32.53 20.80
CA TRP A 266 -5.75 32.46 22.26
C TRP A 266 -4.35 32.84 22.79
N LEU A 267 -3.34 32.91 21.91
CA LEU A 267 -1.94 33.22 22.27
C LEU A 267 -1.58 34.70 22.17
N ASP A 268 -2.46 35.54 21.63
CA ASP A 268 -2.25 36.99 21.67
C ASP A 268 -2.80 37.55 23.01
N PRO A 269 -1.95 37.98 23.96
CA PRO A 269 -2.40 38.61 25.19
C PRO A 269 -3.10 39.96 24.92
N SER A 270 -2.98 40.49 23.69
CA SER A 270 -3.59 41.74 23.25
C SER A 270 -4.97 41.57 22.60
N ALA A 271 -5.44 40.35 22.34
CA ALA A 271 -6.70 40.10 21.62
C ALA A 271 -7.93 39.90 22.52
N ASN A 272 -7.80 40.08 23.85
CA ASN A 272 -8.94 40.00 24.76
C ASN A 272 -9.74 41.33 24.83
N SER A 273 -10.16 41.82 23.66
CA SER A 273 -11.12 42.92 23.52
C SER A 273 -12.18 42.58 22.49
N GLY A 274 -13.11 41.69 22.86
CA GLY A 274 -14.34 41.36 22.11
C GLY A 274 -15.34 40.61 23.02
N PRO A 275 -16.67 40.80 22.87
CA PRO A 275 -17.49 41.28 23.98
C PRO A 275 -18.27 40.21 24.78
N ALA A 276 -18.45 40.53 26.06
CA ALA A 276 -19.59 40.18 26.92
C ALA A 276 -19.95 38.70 27.12
N GLY A 277 -19.25 38.06 28.06
CA GLY A 277 -19.79 37.00 28.91
C GLY A 277 -19.35 37.28 30.35
N ALA A 278 -20.29 37.72 31.19
CA ALA A 278 -20.15 38.09 32.61
C ALA A 278 -18.85 37.61 33.30
N SER A 279 -17.83 38.46 33.28
CA SER A 279 -16.61 38.26 34.04
C SER A 279 -16.87 38.60 35.49
N ASP A 280 -16.97 37.60 36.35
CA ASP A 280 -17.00 37.77 37.79
C ASP A 280 -15.78 38.62 38.23
N PRO A 281 -15.99 39.83 38.79
CA PRO A 281 -14.90 40.70 39.22
C PRO A 281 -14.09 40.09 40.40
N ASN A 282 -14.57 38.98 40.97
CA ASN A 282 -13.92 38.22 42.03
C ASN A 282 -13.18 36.96 41.54
N SER A 283 -13.01 36.76 40.22
CA SER A 283 -12.21 35.65 39.73
C SER A 283 -10.76 35.78 40.21
N ILE A 284 -10.33 34.81 41.01
CA ILE A 284 -8.98 34.70 41.59
C ILE A 284 -7.90 34.81 40.52
N LEU A 285 -8.20 34.31 39.31
CA LEU A 285 -7.29 34.34 38.17
C LEU A 285 -7.05 35.78 37.68
N ASN A 286 -8.10 36.61 37.63
CA ASN A 286 -7.99 38.03 37.33
C ASN A 286 -7.25 38.81 38.43
N GLN A 287 -7.44 38.45 39.69
CA GLN A 287 -6.72 39.07 40.82
C GLN A 287 -5.23 38.71 40.82
N LEU A 288 -4.88 37.49 40.43
CA LEU A 288 -3.49 37.05 40.26
C LEU A 288 -2.81 37.76 39.08
N MET A 289 -3.49 37.87 37.93
CA MET A 289 -2.94 38.54 36.74
C MET A 289 -2.78 40.05 36.91
N SER A 290 -3.70 40.71 37.63
CA SER A 290 -3.63 42.14 37.89
C SER A 290 -2.74 42.51 39.10
N GLY A 291 -2.15 41.51 39.77
CA GLY A 291 -1.32 41.75 40.96
C GLY A 291 -2.10 42.30 42.16
N THR A 292 -3.43 42.20 42.15
CA THR A 292 -4.32 42.70 43.23
C THR A 292 -4.74 41.61 44.21
N TYR A 293 -4.26 40.38 44.03
CA TYR A 293 -4.52 39.27 44.94
C TYR A 293 -3.98 39.59 46.35
N GLY A 294 -4.90 39.74 47.31
CA GLY A 294 -4.57 40.08 48.69
C GLY A 294 -4.56 41.58 49.03
N ALA A 295 -5.02 42.46 48.14
CA ALA A 295 -5.17 43.88 48.46
C ALA A 295 -6.25 44.10 49.56
N PRO A 296 -5.98 44.90 50.61
CA PRO A 296 -6.91 45.08 51.73
C PRO A 296 -8.19 45.81 51.28
N VAL A 297 -9.33 45.14 51.42
CA VAL A 297 -10.65 45.72 51.17
C VAL A 297 -10.95 46.79 52.22
N ARG A 298 -11.07 48.06 51.80
CA ARG A 298 -11.55 49.13 52.67
C ARG A 298 -13.05 49.00 52.86
N VAL A 299 -13.48 48.55 54.03
CA VAL A 299 -14.86 48.70 54.50
C VAL A 299 -15.06 50.15 54.98
N GLY A 300 -15.98 50.87 54.35
CA GLY A 300 -16.35 52.24 54.75
C GLY A 300 -17.22 52.27 56.02
N PRO A 301 -17.32 53.42 56.71
CA PRO A 301 -18.10 53.54 57.94
C PRO A 301 -19.60 53.57 57.64
N TRP A 302 -20.37 52.97 58.54
CA TRP A 302 -21.83 52.86 58.51
C TRP A 302 -22.52 54.22 58.73
#